data_AF-A0A3D5FAA9-F1
#
_entry.id   AF-A0A3D5FAA9-F1
#
_cell.length_a   1.000
_cell.length_b   1.000
_cell.length_c   1.000
_cell.angle_alpha   90.00
_cell.angle_beta   90.00
_cell.angle_gamma   90.00
#
_symmetry.space_group_name_H-M   'P 1'
#
loop_
_entity.id
_entity.type
_entity.pdbx_description
1 polymer ?
#
loop_
_entity_poly.entity_id
_entity_poly.type
_entity_poly.pdbx_seq_one_letter_code
_entity_poly.pdbx_strand_id
1 'polypeptide(L)'
;RQAGLVQAHDPASRLFQSAPSKLKLAVAEMLQSKPWRAEVKGYDMPLMEHAKGWLSQGWQTILQTMPIQRRMYASNYTSVEMLLRQTLFNGFLLADMFEDSRGHFRAPWLDILIGIDELNALLLLKKSIFDAELAEQQELLEWVHEKTHGLLNVMERSRQVAMAGEVYW
;
A
#
# COMPACT_ATOMS: atom_id res chain seq x y z
N ARG A 1 20.42 -18.19 -13.40
CA ARG A 1 19.27 -17.40 -13.93
C ARG A 1 19.16 -16.00 -13.29
N GLN A 2 19.33 -15.83 -11.96
CA GLN A 2 19.37 -14.49 -11.31
C GLN A 2 20.41 -13.52 -11.91
N ALA A 3 21.64 -13.99 -12.16
CA ALA A 3 22.69 -13.16 -12.75
C ALA A 3 22.34 -12.63 -14.17
N GLY A 4 21.57 -13.40 -14.94
CA GLY A 4 21.12 -13.01 -16.28
C GLY A 4 20.05 -11.93 -16.29
N LEU A 5 19.14 -11.93 -15.30
CA LEU A 5 18.12 -10.87 -15.16
C LEU A 5 18.71 -9.55 -14.64
N VAL A 6 19.69 -9.63 -13.72
CA VAL A 6 20.39 -8.44 -13.22
C VAL A 6 21.27 -7.83 -14.32
N GLN A 7 21.96 -8.63 -15.13
CA GLN A 7 22.71 -8.14 -16.30
C GLN A 7 21.80 -7.62 -17.42
N ALA A 8 20.64 -8.23 -17.66
CA ALA A 8 19.72 -7.80 -18.72
C ALA A 8 19.11 -6.42 -18.47
N HIS A 9 18.98 -6.01 -17.20
CA HIS A 9 18.35 -4.74 -16.85
C HIS A 9 19.31 -3.69 -16.28
N ASP A 10 20.54 -4.09 -15.92
CA ASP A 10 21.61 -3.26 -15.37
C ASP A 10 21.10 -2.06 -14.54
N PRO A 11 20.45 -2.34 -13.40
CA PRO A 11 19.75 -1.31 -12.63
C PRO A 11 20.69 -0.21 -12.13
N ALA A 12 21.98 -0.53 -11.94
CA ALA A 12 23.00 0.44 -11.55
C ALA A 12 23.20 1.51 -12.63
N SER A 13 23.40 1.11 -13.90
CA SER A 13 23.54 2.11 -14.98
C SER A 13 22.28 2.95 -15.18
N ARG A 14 21.09 2.36 -14.98
CA ARG A 14 19.81 3.09 -15.04
C ARG A 14 19.69 4.20 -14.01
N LEU A 15 20.24 4.03 -12.80
CA LEU A 15 20.21 5.07 -11.75
C LEU A 15 21.06 6.30 -12.07
N PHE A 16 22.12 6.12 -12.88
CA PHE A 16 23.04 7.18 -13.30
C PHE A 16 22.73 7.78 -14.68
N GLN A 17 21.60 7.37 -15.29
CA GLN A 17 21.15 7.96 -16.55
C GLN A 17 20.76 9.44 -16.36
N SER A 18 20.90 10.22 -17.44
CA SER A 18 20.62 11.66 -17.41
C SER A 18 19.17 11.97 -17.07
N ALA A 19 18.22 11.12 -17.43
CA ALA A 19 16.79 11.37 -17.20
C ALA A 19 16.42 11.30 -15.69
N PRO A 20 16.74 10.23 -14.94
CA PRO A 20 16.56 10.21 -13.48
C PRO A 20 17.28 11.34 -12.75
N SER A 21 18.51 11.66 -13.15
CA SER A 21 19.28 12.76 -12.54
C SER A 21 18.64 14.13 -12.78
N LYS A 22 18.16 14.40 -13.99
CA LYS A 22 17.41 15.63 -14.31
C LYS A 22 16.12 15.72 -13.50
N LEU A 23 15.38 14.62 -13.35
CA LEU A 23 14.17 14.60 -12.54
C LEU A 23 14.47 14.93 -11.07
N LYS A 24 15.52 14.34 -10.48
CA LYS A 24 15.94 14.63 -9.10
C LYS A 24 16.29 16.10 -8.91
N LEU A 25 17.07 16.67 -9.85
CA LEU A 25 17.42 18.10 -9.82
C LEU A 25 16.19 18.99 -9.96
N ALA A 26 15.28 18.69 -10.88
CA ALA A 26 14.05 19.44 -11.08
C ALA A 26 13.16 19.40 -9.83
N VAL A 27 13.03 18.24 -9.17
CA VAL A 27 12.29 18.12 -7.90
C VAL A 27 12.97 18.94 -6.80
N ALA A 28 14.30 18.87 -6.68
CA ALA A 28 15.04 19.65 -5.69
C ALA A 28 14.87 21.17 -5.92
N GLU A 29 14.97 21.61 -7.17
CA GLU A 29 14.74 23.01 -7.57
C GLU A 29 13.30 23.45 -7.26
N MET A 30 12.31 22.61 -7.56
CA MET A 30 10.91 22.86 -7.24
C MET A 30 10.72 22.98 -5.71
N LEU A 31 11.33 22.12 -4.91
CA LEU A 31 11.27 22.16 -3.44
C LEU A 31 11.95 23.41 -2.85
N GLN A 32 13.02 23.90 -3.50
CA GLN A 32 13.74 25.10 -3.08
C GLN A 32 12.99 26.38 -3.46
N SER A 33 12.60 26.50 -4.73
CA SER A 33 11.93 27.70 -5.28
C SER A 33 10.46 27.81 -4.86
N LYS A 34 9.82 26.68 -4.52
CA LYS A 34 8.42 26.58 -4.05
C LYS A 34 7.44 27.34 -4.94
N PRO A 35 7.45 27.10 -6.27
CA PRO A 35 6.69 27.91 -7.23
C PRO A 35 5.19 27.87 -6.97
N TRP A 36 4.69 26.77 -6.39
CA TRP A 36 3.28 26.60 -6.01
C TRP A 36 2.79 27.65 -5.00
N ARG A 37 3.68 28.32 -4.26
CA ARG A 37 3.31 29.40 -3.33
C ARG A 37 2.82 30.66 -4.03
N ALA A 38 3.17 30.85 -5.31
CA ALA A 38 2.63 31.94 -6.11
C ALA A 38 1.16 31.70 -6.53
N GLU A 39 0.78 30.43 -6.70
CA GLU A 39 -0.52 30.02 -7.22
C GLU A 39 -1.57 29.76 -6.12
N VAL A 40 -1.12 29.34 -4.92
CA VAL A 40 -2.01 28.91 -3.84
C VAL A 40 -1.86 29.79 -2.61
N LYS A 41 -2.98 30.32 -2.12
CA LYS A 41 -3.06 31.08 -0.87
C LYS A 41 -3.45 30.11 0.25
N GLY A 42 -2.55 29.87 1.20
CA GLY A 42 -2.76 28.91 2.30
C GLY A 42 -1.58 27.98 2.59
N TYR A 43 -0.44 28.17 1.94
CA TYR A 43 0.78 27.39 2.23
C TYR A 43 1.37 27.66 3.63
N ASP A 44 0.89 28.69 4.32
CA ASP A 44 1.31 29.14 5.66
C ASP A 44 0.24 28.91 6.73
N MET A 45 -0.93 28.38 6.38
CA MET A 45 -2.00 28.09 7.33
C MET A 45 -1.57 26.99 8.31
N PRO A 46 -2.05 27.03 9.57
CA PRO A 46 -1.79 25.98 10.54
C PRO A 46 -2.28 24.62 10.04
N LEU A 47 -1.34 23.69 9.83
CA LEU A 47 -1.64 22.36 9.29
C LEU A 47 -2.66 21.58 10.15
N MET A 48 -2.66 21.82 11.47
CA MET A 48 -3.53 21.12 12.42
C MET A 48 -5.03 21.36 12.15
N GLU A 49 -5.38 22.56 11.68
CA GLU A 49 -6.77 22.93 11.40
C GLU A 49 -7.37 22.10 10.26
N HIS A 50 -6.53 21.57 9.37
CA HIS A 50 -6.95 20.80 8.19
C HIS A 50 -6.61 19.30 8.27
N ALA A 51 -5.58 18.93 9.04
CA ALA A 51 -5.06 17.55 9.11
C ALA A 51 -6.14 16.52 9.46
N LYS A 52 -6.94 16.79 10.51
CA LYS A 52 -8.02 15.87 10.91
C LYS A 52 -9.06 15.67 9.81
N GLY A 53 -9.42 16.73 9.10
CA GLY A 53 -10.40 16.69 8.02
C GLY A 53 -9.90 15.85 6.84
N TRP A 54 -8.66 16.07 6.41
CA TRP A 54 -8.04 15.31 5.31
C TRP A 54 -7.88 13.83 5.63
N LEU A 55 -7.41 13.51 6.85
CA LEU A 55 -7.30 12.13 7.30
C LEU A 55 -8.67 11.45 7.37
N SER A 56 -9.68 12.13 7.92
CA SER A 56 -11.04 11.61 8.02
C SER A 56 -11.66 11.36 6.64
N GLN A 57 -11.42 12.22 5.65
CA GLN A 57 -11.94 12.03 4.30
C GLN A 57 -11.40 10.75 3.65
N GLY A 58 -10.07 10.57 3.64
CA GLY A 58 -9.46 9.36 3.10
C GLY A 58 -9.89 8.11 3.88
N TRP A 59 -10.07 8.25 5.19
CA TRP A 59 -10.52 7.16 6.04
C TRP A 59 -11.95 6.71 5.75
N GLN A 60 -12.88 7.64 5.54
CA GLN A 60 -14.24 7.31 5.16
C GLN A 60 -14.29 6.47 3.88
N THR A 61 -13.43 6.79 2.90
CA THR A 61 -13.33 5.98 1.67
C THR A 61 -12.85 4.55 1.97
N ILE A 62 -11.85 4.37 2.86
CA ILE A 62 -11.41 3.04 3.29
C ILE A 62 -12.57 2.25 3.91
N LEU A 63 -13.27 2.84 4.88
CA LEU A 63 -14.39 2.19 5.56
C LEU A 63 -15.52 1.77 4.60
N GLN A 64 -15.80 2.58 3.59
CA GLN A 64 -16.79 2.26 2.55
C GLN A 64 -16.33 1.13 1.61
N THR A 65 -15.04 1.07 1.30
CA THR A 65 -14.47 0.01 0.43
C THR A 65 -14.25 -1.33 1.13
N MET A 66 -14.20 -1.34 2.47
CA MET A 66 -14.02 -2.55 3.29
C MET A 66 -15.18 -2.79 4.28
N PRO A 67 -16.43 -2.94 3.82
CA PRO A 67 -17.60 -3.01 4.70
C PRO A 67 -17.54 -4.22 5.65
N ILE A 68 -17.80 -4.01 6.95
CA ILE A 68 -17.72 -5.08 7.96
C ILE A 68 -18.79 -6.17 7.76
N GLN A 69 -19.92 -5.82 7.16
CA GLN A 69 -21.08 -6.70 6.98
C GLN A 69 -20.86 -7.77 5.89
N ARG A 70 -19.84 -7.61 5.05
CA ARG A 70 -19.55 -8.53 3.96
C ARG A 70 -18.13 -9.06 4.08
N ARG A 71 -18.00 -10.38 3.97
CA ARG A 71 -16.69 -11.04 3.84
C ARG A 71 -15.99 -10.57 2.57
N MET A 72 -14.72 -10.20 2.68
CA MET A 72 -13.90 -9.80 1.54
C MET A 72 -13.17 -11.01 0.93
N TYR A 73 -13.08 -11.01 -0.40
CA TYR A 73 -12.34 -11.99 -1.19
C TYR A 73 -11.08 -11.35 -1.79
N ALA A 74 -10.24 -12.16 -2.43
CA ALA A 74 -8.96 -11.73 -3.00
C ALA A 74 -9.08 -10.48 -3.90
N SER A 75 -10.08 -10.41 -4.77
CA SER A 75 -10.31 -9.26 -5.64
C SER A 75 -10.66 -7.98 -4.87
N ASN A 76 -11.36 -8.10 -3.74
CA ASN A 76 -11.70 -6.95 -2.91
C ASN A 76 -10.44 -6.38 -2.25
N TYR A 77 -9.60 -7.24 -1.67
CA TYR A 77 -8.36 -6.82 -1.02
C TYR A 77 -7.33 -6.23 -1.99
N THR A 78 -7.16 -6.84 -3.17
CA THR A 78 -6.25 -6.30 -4.20
C THR A 78 -6.75 -4.97 -4.76
N SER A 79 -8.06 -4.77 -4.91
CA SER A 79 -8.62 -3.51 -5.43
C SER A 79 -8.42 -2.30 -4.51
N VAL A 80 -8.27 -2.51 -3.20
CA VAL A 80 -8.16 -1.44 -2.20
C VAL A 80 -6.72 -1.16 -1.78
N GLU A 81 -5.77 -1.97 -2.24
CA GLU A 81 -4.34 -1.88 -1.87
C GLU A 81 -3.79 -0.46 -2.01
N MET A 82 -3.92 0.13 -3.20
CA MET A 82 -3.36 1.45 -3.49
C MET A 82 -3.97 2.52 -2.58
N LEU A 83 -5.29 2.47 -2.39
CA LEU A 83 -6.00 3.40 -1.52
C LEU A 83 -5.55 3.25 -0.06
N LEU A 84 -5.43 2.02 0.45
CA LEU A 84 -4.99 1.77 1.82
C LEU A 84 -3.56 2.23 2.06
N ARG A 85 -2.63 1.93 1.13
CA ARG A 85 -1.25 2.41 1.21
C ARG A 85 -1.19 3.93 1.24
N GLN A 86 -1.92 4.60 0.35
CA GLN A 86 -1.96 6.06 0.29
C GLN A 86 -2.54 6.66 1.58
N THR A 87 -3.65 6.13 2.09
CA THR A 87 -4.27 6.63 3.32
C THR A 87 -3.37 6.46 4.54
N LEU A 88 -2.71 5.30 4.69
CA LEU A 88 -1.76 5.07 5.79
C LEU A 88 -0.47 5.90 5.65
N PHE A 89 -0.04 6.18 4.42
CA PHE A 89 1.10 7.04 4.15
C PHE A 89 0.77 8.51 4.47
N ASN A 90 -0.40 9.00 4.08
CA ASN A 90 -0.87 10.34 4.46
C ASN A 90 -0.98 10.48 5.99
N GLY A 91 -1.53 9.46 6.66
CA GLY A 91 -1.54 9.39 8.12
C GLY A 91 -0.16 9.40 8.75
N PHE A 92 0.84 8.79 8.09
CA PHE A 92 2.23 8.82 8.54
C PHE A 92 2.85 10.21 8.42
N LEU A 93 2.63 10.91 7.30
CA LEU A 93 3.16 12.27 7.09
C LEU A 93 2.66 13.29 8.12
N LEU A 94 1.47 13.05 8.68
CA LEU A 94 0.84 13.89 9.69
C LEU A 94 0.91 13.29 11.10
N ALA A 95 1.59 12.14 11.28
CA ALA A 95 1.51 11.35 12.49
C ALA A 95 1.98 12.11 13.73
N ASP A 96 3.08 12.86 13.63
CA ASP A 96 3.69 13.60 14.75
C ASP A 96 2.78 14.71 15.32
N MET A 97 1.66 14.99 14.66
CA MET A 97 0.67 15.95 15.11
C MET A 97 -0.32 15.38 16.15
N PHE A 98 -0.33 14.07 16.38
CA PHE A 98 -1.32 13.40 17.23
C PHE A 98 -0.65 12.55 18.32
N GLU A 99 -1.33 12.37 19.47
CA GLU A 99 -0.84 11.61 20.63
C GLU A 99 -0.69 10.09 20.38
N ASP A 100 -0.13 9.38 21.37
CA ASP A 100 0.63 8.13 21.21
C ASP A 100 -0.17 6.82 21.00
N SER A 101 -1.42 6.88 20.52
CA SER A 101 -2.24 5.68 20.20
C SER A 101 -2.08 5.15 18.77
N ARG A 102 -1.22 5.79 17.97
CA ARG A 102 -1.03 5.53 16.52
C ARG A 102 -0.64 4.10 16.19
N GLY A 103 0.23 3.50 16.99
CA GLY A 103 0.72 2.14 16.74
C GLY A 103 -0.40 1.10 16.77
N HIS A 104 -1.27 1.19 17.78
CA HIS A 104 -2.41 0.29 17.97
C HIS A 104 -3.42 0.42 16.82
N PHE A 105 -3.71 1.65 16.40
CA PHE A 105 -4.58 1.88 15.25
C PHE A 105 -3.97 1.31 13.97
N ARG A 106 -2.68 1.60 13.67
CA ARG A 106 -2.06 1.26 12.39
C ARG A 106 -1.72 -0.22 12.22
N ALA A 107 -1.36 -0.92 13.30
CA ALA A 107 -0.90 -2.30 13.25
C ALA A 107 -1.82 -3.23 12.44
N PRO A 108 -3.14 -3.34 12.72
CA PRO A 108 -4.01 -4.25 11.97
C PRO A 108 -4.17 -3.85 10.49
N TRP A 109 -4.03 -2.57 10.14
CA TRP A 109 -4.06 -2.12 8.74
C TRP A 109 -2.77 -2.43 7.99
N LEU A 110 -1.63 -2.35 8.67
CA LEU A 110 -0.35 -2.79 8.13
C LEU A 110 -0.33 -4.30 7.91
N ASP A 111 -0.91 -5.08 8.82
CA ASP A 111 -1.09 -6.53 8.65
C ASP A 111 -1.93 -6.86 7.42
N ILE A 112 -3.01 -6.09 7.16
CA ILE A 112 -3.80 -6.24 5.92
C ILE A 112 -2.95 -5.96 4.68
N LEU A 113 -2.11 -4.91 4.69
CA LEU A 113 -1.22 -4.61 3.56
C LEU A 113 -0.20 -5.72 3.30
N ILE A 114 0.40 -6.26 4.36
CA ILE A 114 1.31 -7.42 4.27
C ILE A 114 0.54 -8.61 3.68
N GLY A 115 -0.69 -8.85 4.14
CA GLY A 115 -1.54 -9.90 3.59
C GLY A 115 -1.88 -9.69 2.11
N ILE A 116 -2.05 -8.44 1.66
CA ILE A 116 -2.25 -8.14 0.24
C ILE A 116 -0.98 -8.43 -0.57
N ASP A 117 0.20 -8.09 -0.06
CA ASP A 117 1.47 -8.42 -0.73
C ASP A 117 1.64 -9.94 -0.90
N GLU A 118 1.35 -10.71 0.15
CA GLU A 118 1.39 -12.18 0.09
C GLU A 118 0.33 -12.73 -0.87
N LEU A 119 -0.88 -12.16 -0.87
CA LEU A 119 -1.95 -12.54 -1.79
C LEU A 119 -1.54 -12.29 -3.26
N ASN A 120 -0.95 -11.14 -3.56
CA ASN A 120 -0.43 -10.81 -4.88
C ASN A 120 0.66 -11.81 -5.31
N ALA A 121 1.55 -12.20 -4.38
CA ALA A 121 2.56 -13.22 -4.64
C ALA A 121 1.94 -14.59 -4.95
N LEU A 122 0.91 -15.01 -4.21
CA LEU A 122 0.18 -16.27 -4.47
C LEU A 122 -0.57 -16.23 -5.81
N LEU A 123 -1.17 -15.10 -6.18
CA LEU A 123 -1.83 -14.93 -7.48
C LEU A 123 -0.82 -15.01 -8.64
N LEU A 124 0.35 -14.38 -8.48
CA LEU A 124 1.44 -14.46 -9.44
C LEU A 124 1.98 -15.89 -9.55
N LEU A 125 2.15 -16.58 -8.42
CA LEU A 125 2.58 -17.97 -8.39
C LEU A 125 1.57 -18.88 -9.11
N LYS A 126 0.28 -18.71 -8.85
CA LYS A 126 -0.80 -19.44 -9.54
C LYS A 126 -0.68 -19.30 -11.06
N LYS A 127 -0.49 -18.06 -11.54
CA LYS A 127 -0.31 -17.78 -12.97
C LYS A 127 0.96 -18.44 -13.50
N SER A 128 2.06 -18.33 -12.78
CA SER A 128 3.35 -18.90 -13.18
C SER A 128 3.32 -20.42 -13.27
N ILE A 129 2.60 -21.10 -12.38
CA ILE A 129 2.37 -22.56 -12.42
C ILE A 129 1.61 -22.95 -13.69
N PHE A 130 0.56 -22.18 -14.03
CA PHE A 130 -0.22 -22.42 -15.23
C PHE A 130 0.61 -22.24 -16.51
N ASP A 131 1.44 -21.20 -16.56
CA ASP A 131 2.29 -20.88 -17.71
C ASP A 131 3.48 -21.86 -17.88
N ALA A 132 3.84 -22.61 -16.83
CA ALA A 132 5.03 -23.47 -16.81
C ALA A 132 4.78 -24.93 -17.24
N GLU A 133 3.52 -25.34 -17.44
CA GLU A 133 3.13 -26.70 -17.90
C GLU A 133 3.83 -27.84 -17.14
N LEU A 134 3.84 -27.74 -15.80
CA LEU A 134 4.55 -28.67 -14.92
C LEU A 134 3.82 -30.02 -14.80
N ALA A 135 4.58 -31.10 -14.56
CA ALA A 135 3.99 -32.42 -14.31
C ALA A 135 3.15 -32.44 -13.02
N GLU A 136 3.58 -31.70 -11.99
CA GLU A 136 2.91 -31.58 -10.69
C GLU A 136 1.94 -30.38 -10.61
N GLN A 137 1.49 -29.86 -11.75
CA GLN A 137 0.67 -28.64 -11.82
C GLN A 137 -0.57 -28.70 -10.91
N GLN A 138 -1.26 -29.83 -10.87
CA GLN A 138 -2.48 -29.98 -10.06
C GLN A 138 -2.20 -29.84 -8.57
N GLU A 139 -1.19 -30.54 -8.05
CA GLU A 139 -0.79 -30.51 -6.63
C GLU A 139 -0.37 -29.09 -6.21
N LEU A 140 0.40 -28.40 -7.07
CA LEU A 140 0.83 -27.04 -6.80
C LEU A 140 -0.35 -26.04 -6.80
N LEU A 141 -1.31 -26.21 -7.71
CA LEU A 141 -2.51 -25.38 -7.74
C LEU A 141 -3.41 -25.58 -6.50
N GLU A 142 -3.53 -26.83 -6.04
CA GLU A 142 -4.24 -27.16 -4.79
C GLU A 142 -3.55 -26.51 -3.59
N TRP A 143 -2.23 -26.62 -3.48
CA TRP A 143 -1.45 -25.98 -2.43
C TRP A 143 -1.62 -24.44 -2.44
N VAL A 144 -1.54 -23.81 -3.61
CA VAL A 144 -1.75 -22.35 -3.74
C VAL A 144 -3.17 -21.97 -3.32
N HIS A 145 -4.16 -22.79 -3.68
CA HIS A 145 -5.55 -22.57 -3.28
C HIS A 145 -5.73 -22.64 -1.75
N GLU A 146 -5.17 -23.67 -1.09
CA GLU A 146 -5.20 -23.81 0.37
C GLU A 146 -4.52 -22.65 1.07
N LYS A 147 -3.33 -22.24 0.60
CA LYS A 147 -2.60 -21.09 1.14
C LYS A 147 -3.39 -19.79 0.98
N THR A 148 -3.98 -19.57 -0.18
CA THR A 148 -4.83 -18.40 -0.44
C THR A 148 -6.02 -18.38 0.51
N HIS A 149 -6.70 -19.51 0.72
CA HIS A 149 -7.82 -19.60 1.64
C HIS A 149 -7.40 -19.35 3.10
N GLY A 150 -6.28 -19.91 3.53
CA GLY A 150 -5.70 -19.68 4.85
C GLY A 150 -5.37 -18.19 5.09
N LEU A 151 -4.69 -17.57 4.14
CA LEU A 151 -4.36 -16.14 4.19
C LEU A 151 -5.61 -15.26 4.28
N LEU A 152 -6.62 -15.50 3.44
CA LEU A 152 -7.87 -14.73 3.46
C LEU A 152 -8.59 -14.83 4.81
N ASN A 153 -8.52 -15.99 5.50
CA ASN A 153 -9.08 -16.12 6.85
C ASN A 153 -8.34 -15.25 7.88
N VAL A 154 -7.01 -15.18 7.79
CA VAL A 154 -6.19 -14.35 8.70
C VAL A 154 -6.42 -12.87 8.42
N MET A 155 -6.40 -12.45 7.15
CA MET A 155 -6.68 -11.08 6.73
C MET A 155 -8.06 -10.60 7.21
N GLU A 156 -9.07 -11.48 7.16
CA GLU A 156 -10.41 -11.15 7.64
C GLU A 156 -10.44 -10.91 9.16
N ARG A 157 -9.65 -11.64 9.94
CA ARG A 157 -9.49 -11.39 11.38
C ARG A 157 -8.79 -10.06 11.63
N SER A 158 -7.70 -9.77 10.90
CA SER A 158 -7.03 -8.47 10.98
C SER A 158 -7.98 -7.33 10.63
N ARG A 159 -8.82 -7.49 9.60
CA ARG A 159 -9.84 -6.51 9.22
C ARG A 159 -10.89 -6.28 10.30
N GLN A 160 -11.35 -7.32 10.98
CA GLN A 160 -12.29 -7.17 12.09
C GLN A 160 -11.68 -6.34 13.23
N VAL A 161 -10.41 -6.60 13.57
CA VAL A 161 -9.67 -5.80 14.56
C VAL A 161 -9.49 -4.36 14.08
N ALA A 162 -9.10 -4.17 12.81
CA ALA A 162 -8.87 -2.86 12.22
C ALA A 162 -10.13 -1.98 12.23
N MET A 163 -11.27 -2.56 11.86
CA MET A 163 -12.57 -1.87 11.79
C MET A 163 -13.16 -1.55 13.18
N ALA A 164 -12.72 -2.26 14.23
CA ALA A 164 -13.10 -1.97 15.61
C ALA A 164 -12.17 -0.95 16.30
N GLY A 165 -11.02 -0.64 15.68
CA GLY A 165 -10.03 0.28 16.23
C GLY A 165 -10.49 1.73 16.20
N GLU A 166 -10.23 2.46 17.27
CA GLU A 166 -10.49 3.90 17.35
C GLU A 166 -9.44 4.69 16.55
N VAL A 167 -9.92 5.68 15.80
CA VAL A 167 -9.09 6.61 15.05
C VAL A 167 -8.29 7.49 16.01
N TYR A 168 -6.99 7.66 15.75
CA TYR A 168 -6.07 8.34 16.68
C TYR A 168 -6.02 9.88 16.55
N TRP A 169 -6.70 10.46 15.55
CA TRP A 169 -6.67 11.90 15.25
C TRP A 169 -7.98 12.62 15.58
#